data_AF-A0A074MM76-F1
#
_entry.id   AF-A0A074MM76-F1
#
_cell.length_a   1.000
_cell.length_b   1.000
_cell.length_c   1.000
_cell.angle_alpha   90.00
_cell.angle_beta   90.00
_cell.angle_gamma   90.00
#
_symmetry.space_group_name_H-M   'P 1'
#
loop_
_entity.id
_entity.type
_entity.pdbx_description
1 polymer ?
#
loop_
_entity_poly.entity_id
_entity_poly.type
_entity_poly.pdbx_seq_one_letter_code
_entity_poly.pdbx_strand_id
1 'polypeptide(L)'
;MDLCTAITAAREDCGLSQRALAERLDVPRLKITRLEAGVGSVELLLQVMPLVSLRLSKVAKGQTIVQQLKTARRKRGWSVPQCALKTDLDPRTIEAVEAGGGSIASLIKMLEVVAPNAMRQPVTRAYWDYDRSKSSEADSRFTPIEFLNEIVGAFGEIALDPCSHAAAPIQAKRKIILPEDGLEACWQTDGLVWINPPFSHLAPWLERANEAWRNKEVSKMIFLLPASRLDLRAYFDLAACNAITLVLRERLRFVREDSTSPSYRAPFALTLVVWGYSDDEIGNFMTRVPSIKIPMRNVDTTRRSG
;
A
#
# COMPACT_ATOMS: atom_id res chain seq x y z
N MET A 1 16.05 -20.51 -3.41
CA MET A 1 16.00 -19.70 -2.17
C MET A 1 16.51 -20.59 -1.05
N ASP A 2 17.46 -20.11 -0.27
CA ASP A 2 17.97 -20.87 0.87
C ASP A 2 17.06 -20.64 2.10
N LEU A 3 16.32 -21.70 2.47
CA LEU A 3 15.37 -21.69 3.57
C LEU A 3 16.06 -21.47 4.92
N CYS A 4 17.30 -21.95 5.07
CA CYS A 4 18.08 -21.85 6.30
C CYS A 4 18.48 -20.40 6.59
N THR A 5 18.99 -19.69 5.57
CA THR A 5 19.24 -18.25 5.70
C THR A 5 17.93 -17.49 5.91
N ALA A 6 16.83 -17.89 5.28
CA ALA A 6 15.53 -17.23 5.46
C ALA A 6 14.99 -17.34 6.89
N ILE A 7 15.19 -18.47 7.57
CA ILE A 7 14.84 -18.66 8.99
C ILE A 7 15.72 -17.77 9.87
N THR A 8 17.03 -17.78 9.62
CA THR A 8 18.00 -16.96 10.37
C THR A 8 17.67 -15.48 10.27
N ALA A 9 17.48 -14.97 9.05
CA ALA A 9 17.11 -13.59 8.78
C ALA A 9 15.74 -13.22 9.40
N ALA A 10 14.75 -14.12 9.35
CA ALA A 10 13.46 -13.86 9.96
C ALA A 10 13.52 -13.79 11.49
N ARG A 11 14.33 -14.65 12.12
CA ARG A 11 14.57 -14.59 13.56
C ARG A 11 15.23 -13.26 13.96
N GLU A 12 16.25 -12.85 13.20
CA GLU A 12 16.98 -11.60 13.42
C GLU A 12 16.10 -10.36 13.21
N ASP A 13 15.26 -10.35 12.18
CA ASP A 13 14.28 -9.28 11.94
C ASP A 13 13.24 -9.14 13.06
N CYS A 14 12.93 -10.23 13.76
CA CYS A 14 12.07 -10.21 14.95
C CYS A 14 12.82 -9.83 16.24
N GLY A 15 14.13 -9.53 16.18
CA GLY A 15 14.96 -9.20 17.34
C GLY A 15 15.16 -10.36 18.31
N LEU A 16 14.94 -11.61 17.87
CA LEU A 16 15.04 -12.78 18.75
C LEU A 16 16.44 -13.39 18.69
N SER A 17 17.03 -13.63 19.86
CA SER A 17 18.22 -14.50 19.94
C SER A 17 17.80 -15.97 19.79
N GLN A 18 18.74 -16.83 19.37
CA GLN A 18 18.50 -18.29 19.35
C GLN A 18 18.06 -18.82 20.72
N ARG A 19 18.60 -18.26 21.81
CA ARG A 19 18.23 -18.62 23.19
C ARG A 19 16.79 -18.23 23.50
N ALA A 20 16.39 -17.00 23.19
CA ALA A 20 15.04 -16.51 23.43
C ALA A 20 13.98 -17.28 22.63
N LEU A 21 14.29 -17.67 21.39
CA LEU A 21 13.40 -18.51 20.58
C LEU A 21 13.28 -19.93 21.15
N ALA A 22 14.40 -20.50 21.62
CA ALA A 22 14.43 -21.83 22.23
C ALA A 22 13.62 -21.88 23.54
N GLU A 23 13.73 -20.85 24.38
CA GLU A 23 12.96 -20.69 25.63
C GLU A 23 11.45 -20.61 25.34
N ARG A 24 11.02 -19.89 24.29
CA ARG A 24 9.60 -19.80 23.90
C ARG A 24 8.99 -21.10 23.42
N LEU A 25 9.81 -21.99 22.88
CA LEU A 25 9.40 -23.29 22.35
C LEU A 25 9.62 -24.44 23.33
N ASP A 26 10.16 -24.14 24.52
CA ASP A 26 10.60 -25.14 25.51
C ASP A 26 11.51 -26.22 24.89
N VAL A 27 12.49 -25.78 24.09
CA VAL A 27 13.48 -26.66 23.44
C VAL A 27 14.90 -26.25 23.77
N PRO A 28 15.88 -27.19 23.71
CA PRO A 28 17.29 -26.82 23.84
C PRO A 28 17.75 -25.87 22.73
N ARG A 29 18.56 -24.86 23.06
CA ARG A 29 19.16 -23.91 22.10
C ARG A 29 19.79 -24.60 20.88
N LEU A 30 20.45 -25.74 21.12
CA LEU A 30 21.10 -26.53 20.08
C LEU A 30 20.14 -26.99 18.98
N LYS A 31 18.85 -27.23 19.29
CA LYS A 31 17.84 -27.56 18.27
C LYS A 31 17.59 -26.40 17.32
N ILE A 32 17.59 -25.15 17.80
CA ILE A 32 17.46 -23.95 16.94
C ILE A 32 18.72 -23.76 16.10
N THR A 33 19.91 -23.91 16.68
CA THR A 33 21.18 -23.83 15.93
C THR A 33 21.25 -24.86 14.80
N ARG A 34 20.81 -26.11 15.07
CA ARG A 34 20.76 -27.16 14.04
C ARG A 34 19.72 -26.85 12.98
N LEU A 35 18.54 -26.33 13.37
CA LEU A 35 17.48 -25.93 12.45
C LEU A 35 17.98 -24.90 11.42
N GLU A 36 18.70 -23.88 11.89
CA GLU A 36 19.30 -22.83 11.05
C GLU A 36 20.45 -23.34 10.18
N ALA A 37 21.06 -24.47 10.53
CA ALA A 37 22.03 -25.18 9.70
C ALA A 37 21.39 -26.21 8.74
N GLY A 38 20.05 -26.26 8.66
CA GLY A 38 19.31 -27.19 7.79
C GLY A 38 19.13 -28.60 8.36
N VAL A 39 19.44 -28.80 9.64
CA VAL A 39 19.37 -30.08 10.34
C VAL A 39 18.28 -30.05 11.41
N GLY A 40 17.27 -30.89 11.29
CA GLY A 40 16.18 -30.95 12.27
C GLY A 40 14.91 -31.53 11.70
N SER A 41 13.83 -31.45 12.47
CA SER A 41 12.51 -31.94 12.08
C SER A 41 11.67 -30.84 11.44
N VAL A 42 10.82 -31.23 10.48
CA VAL A 42 9.80 -30.34 9.92
C VAL A 42 8.81 -29.90 11.00
N GLU A 43 8.54 -30.73 11.99
CA GLU A 43 7.69 -30.41 13.13
C GLU A 43 8.20 -29.17 13.89
N LEU A 44 9.50 -29.13 14.22
CA LEU A 44 10.09 -27.96 14.88
C LEU A 44 10.06 -26.73 13.97
N LEU A 45 10.30 -26.91 12.66
CA LEU A 45 10.20 -25.83 11.68
C LEU A 45 8.77 -25.24 11.66
N LEU A 46 7.74 -26.07 11.68
CA LEU A 46 6.34 -25.63 11.68
C LEU A 46 5.97 -24.86 12.94
N GLN A 47 6.61 -25.14 14.08
CA GLN A 47 6.46 -24.35 15.31
C GLN A 47 7.24 -23.02 15.26
N VAL A 48 8.42 -23.03 14.64
CA VAL A 48 9.29 -21.84 14.53
C VAL A 48 8.73 -20.80 13.55
N MET A 49 8.27 -21.22 12.37
CA MET A 49 7.85 -20.30 11.30
C MET A 49 6.81 -19.25 11.75
N PRO A 50 5.74 -19.61 12.50
CA PRO A 50 4.79 -18.61 13.03
C PRO A 50 5.42 -17.63 14.02
N LEU A 51 6.34 -18.09 14.89
CA LEU A 51 6.95 -17.25 15.93
C LEU A 51 7.90 -16.19 15.37
N VAL A 52 8.61 -16.52 14.29
CA VAL A 52 9.49 -15.58 13.57
C VAL A 52 8.77 -14.90 12.40
N SER A 53 7.45 -15.04 12.31
CA SER A 53 6.61 -14.49 11.24
C SER A 53 7.11 -14.81 9.82
N LEU A 54 7.79 -15.95 9.63
CA LEU A 54 8.31 -16.36 8.34
C LEU A 54 7.19 -16.96 7.49
N ARG A 55 6.91 -16.31 6.36
CA ARG A 55 6.01 -16.82 5.32
C ARG A 55 6.76 -16.92 4.01
N LEU A 56 6.40 -17.91 3.19
CA LEU A 56 6.91 -18.04 1.83
C LEU A 56 5.82 -17.66 0.84
N SER A 57 6.23 -17.04 -0.26
CA SER A 57 5.38 -16.72 -1.42
C SER A 57 5.88 -17.45 -2.67
N LYS A 58 5.07 -17.44 -3.74
CA LYS A 58 5.33 -18.18 -4.99
C LYS A 58 5.46 -19.71 -4.85
N VAL A 59 4.81 -20.31 -3.84
CA VAL A 59 4.67 -21.77 -3.69
C VAL A 59 3.29 -22.23 -4.18
N ALA A 60 2.30 -22.31 -3.28
CA ALA A 60 0.88 -22.44 -3.58
C ALA A 60 0.08 -21.95 -2.36
N LYS A 61 -1.25 -22.01 -2.41
CA LYS A 61 -2.09 -21.68 -1.24
C LYS A 61 -1.96 -22.79 -0.19
N GLY A 62 -1.87 -22.43 1.08
CA GLY A 62 -1.79 -23.36 2.21
C GLY A 62 -1.48 -22.61 3.52
N GLN A 63 -1.95 -23.13 4.65
CA GLN A 63 -1.74 -22.51 5.98
C GLN A 63 -0.30 -22.74 6.47
N THR A 64 0.28 -23.90 6.12
CA THR A 64 1.66 -24.27 6.47
C THR A 64 2.48 -24.53 5.21
N ILE A 65 3.82 -24.49 5.33
CA ILE A 65 4.71 -24.75 4.19
C ILE A 65 4.48 -26.15 3.59
N VAL A 66 4.19 -27.16 4.42
CA VAL A 66 3.94 -28.53 3.95
C VAL A 66 2.63 -28.63 3.15
N GLN A 67 1.59 -27.89 3.55
CA GLN A 67 0.34 -27.79 2.79
C GLN A 67 0.55 -27.04 1.46
N GLN A 68 1.39 -26.00 1.47
CA GLN A 68 1.74 -25.26 0.25
C GLN A 68 2.51 -26.17 -0.73
N LEU A 69 3.48 -26.95 -0.26
CA LEU A 69 4.22 -27.91 -1.08
C LEU A 69 3.32 -29.01 -1.64
N LYS A 70 2.45 -29.60 -0.81
CA LYS A 70 1.47 -30.59 -1.25
C LYS A 70 0.56 -30.06 -2.35
N THR A 71 0.06 -28.82 -2.17
CA THR A 71 -0.79 -28.16 -3.15
C THR A 71 -0.01 -27.82 -4.42
N ALA A 72 1.23 -27.35 -4.30
CA ALA A 72 2.09 -27.05 -5.43
C ALA A 72 2.42 -28.30 -6.27
N ARG A 73 2.74 -29.42 -5.61
CA ARG A 73 2.95 -30.72 -6.28
C ARG A 73 1.70 -31.17 -7.04
N ARG A 74 0.52 -31.10 -6.40
CA ARG A 74 -0.76 -31.46 -7.03
C ARG A 74 -1.09 -30.56 -8.22
N LYS A 75 -0.84 -29.25 -8.13
CA LYS A 75 -1.03 -28.31 -9.24
C LYS A 75 -0.14 -28.60 -10.46
N ARG A 76 1.03 -29.21 -10.24
CA ARG A 76 1.93 -29.69 -11.31
C ARG A 76 1.53 -31.06 -11.85
N GLY A 77 0.49 -31.69 -11.32
CA GLY A 77 0.02 -33.03 -11.72
C GLY A 77 0.93 -34.18 -11.28
N TRP A 78 1.86 -33.96 -10.34
CA TRP A 78 2.81 -34.99 -9.93
C TRP A 78 2.23 -35.89 -8.85
N SER A 79 2.27 -37.21 -9.06
CA SER A 79 2.05 -38.21 -8.02
C SER A 79 3.17 -38.20 -6.97
N VAL A 80 2.96 -38.85 -5.83
CA VAL A 80 4.01 -38.98 -4.79
C VAL A 80 5.25 -39.68 -5.35
N PRO A 81 5.15 -40.83 -6.05
CA PRO A 81 6.31 -41.47 -6.69
C PRO A 81 7.02 -40.59 -7.73
N GLN A 82 6.28 -39.83 -8.53
CA GLN A 82 6.88 -38.92 -9.52
C GLN A 82 7.65 -37.77 -8.86
N CYS A 83 7.12 -37.24 -7.75
CA CYS A 83 7.80 -36.21 -6.97
C CYS A 83 9.06 -36.77 -6.29
N ALA A 84 8.98 -37.98 -5.73
CA ALA A 84 10.08 -38.71 -5.12
C ALA A 84 11.25 -38.87 -6.11
N LEU A 85 10.97 -39.34 -7.33
CA LEU A 85 11.96 -39.47 -8.39
C LEU A 85 12.59 -38.13 -8.80
N LYS A 86 11.81 -37.05 -8.86
CA LYS A 86 12.32 -35.71 -9.22
C LYS A 86 13.14 -35.04 -8.11
N THR A 87 12.94 -35.44 -6.86
CA THR A 87 13.60 -34.85 -5.68
C THR A 87 14.74 -35.70 -5.15
N ASP A 88 14.97 -36.89 -5.74
CA ASP A 88 15.89 -37.89 -5.23
C ASP A 88 15.62 -38.22 -3.74
N LEU A 89 14.36 -38.54 -3.47
CA LEU A 89 13.84 -38.91 -2.15
C LEU A 89 12.98 -40.17 -2.25
N ASP A 90 12.81 -40.88 -1.13
CA ASP A 90 11.89 -42.01 -1.05
C ASP A 90 10.41 -41.53 -1.04
N PRO A 91 9.46 -42.22 -1.71
CA PRO A 91 8.04 -41.88 -1.65
C PRO A 91 7.47 -41.70 -0.24
N ARG A 92 7.89 -42.55 0.72
CA ARG A 92 7.48 -42.43 2.14
C ARG A 92 8.03 -41.17 2.78
N THR A 93 9.18 -40.67 2.32
CA THR A 93 9.75 -39.40 2.79
C THR A 93 8.91 -38.23 2.30
N ILE A 94 8.42 -38.26 1.06
CA ILE A 94 7.49 -37.24 0.54
C ILE A 94 6.19 -37.23 1.35
N GLU A 95 5.63 -38.40 1.64
CA GLU A 95 4.41 -38.52 2.46
C GLU A 95 4.63 -38.01 3.88
N ALA A 96 5.76 -38.35 4.50
CA ALA A 96 6.12 -37.88 5.84
C ALA A 96 6.25 -36.35 5.88
N VAL A 97 6.90 -35.74 4.89
CA VAL A 97 7.03 -34.27 4.80
C VAL A 97 5.65 -33.62 4.58
N GLU A 98 4.81 -34.17 3.72
CA GLU A 98 3.45 -33.65 3.50
C GLU A 98 2.52 -33.78 4.71
N ALA A 99 2.80 -34.75 5.59
CA ALA A 99 2.11 -34.92 6.87
C ALA A 99 2.65 -34.01 7.98
N GLY A 100 3.71 -33.23 7.73
CA GLY A 100 4.34 -32.34 8.72
C GLY A 100 5.49 -32.98 9.52
N GLY A 101 5.87 -34.21 9.18
CA GLY A 101 7.01 -34.91 9.76
C GLY A 101 8.25 -34.90 8.86
N GLY A 102 9.21 -35.77 9.16
CA GLY A 102 10.45 -35.90 8.38
C GLY A 102 11.48 -34.81 8.68
N SER A 103 12.53 -34.79 7.83
CA SER A 103 13.68 -33.90 8.01
C SER A 103 13.55 -32.61 7.20
N ILE A 104 14.17 -31.54 7.70
CA ILE A 104 14.25 -30.26 6.98
C ILE A 104 15.02 -30.40 5.68
N ALA A 105 16.08 -31.23 5.65
CA ALA A 105 16.82 -31.52 4.43
C ALA A 105 15.92 -32.09 3.33
N SER A 106 15.01 -33.00 3.67
CA SER A 106 14.01 -33.54 2.74
C SER A 106 13.02 -32.48 2.28
N LEU A 107 12.59 -31.60 3.19
CA LEU A 107 11.69 -30.48 2.85
C LEU A 107 12.37 -29.47 1.93
N ILE A 108 13.65 -29.15 2.13
CA ILE A 108 14.43 -28.24 1.28
C ILE A 108 14.54 -28.81 -0.14
N LYS A 109 14.94 -30.08 -0.28
CA LYS A 109 14.98 -30.78 -1.58
C LYS A 109 13.62 -30.73 -2.29
N MET A 110 12.53 -30.97 -1.55
CA MET A 110 11.18 -30.88 -2.09
C MET A 110 10.83 -29.44 -2.52
N LEU A 111 11.19 -28.44 -1.71
CA LEU A 111 10.94 -27.02 -1.98
C LEU A 111 11.64 -26.56 -3.26
N GLU A 112 12.91 -26.92 -3.45
CA GLU A 112 13.70 -26.55 -4.63
C GLU A 112 13.10 -27.07 -5.93
N VAL A 113 12.56 -28.29 -5.92
CA VAL A 113 12.01 -28.93 -7.12
C VAL A 113 10.54 -28.54 -7.36
N VAL A 114 9.72 -28.54 -6.31
CA VAL A 114 8.27 -28.28 -6.42
C VAL A 114 7.99 -26.78 -6.56
N ALA A 115 8.80 -25.92 -5.93
CA ALA A 115 8.64 -24.47 -5.95
C ALA A 115 9.99 -23.75 -6.07
N PRO A 116 10.69 -23.86 -7.21
CA PRO A 116 12.01 -23.24 -7.42
C PRO A 116 11.98 -21.71 -7.28
N ASN A 117 10.83 -21.09 -7.58
CA ASN A 117 10.60 -19.65 -7.48
C ASN A 117 10.13 -19.21 -6.08
N ALA A 118 10.10 -20.13 -5.11
CA ALA A 118 9.74 -19.80 -3.73
C ALA A 118 10.65 -18.70 -3.20
N MET A 119 10.05 -17.71 -2.57
CA MET A 119 10.78 -16.61 -1.96
C MET A 119 10.19 -16.33 -0.59
N ARG A 120 11.04 -15.84 0.33
CA ARG A 120 10.57 -15.26 1.57
C ARG A 120 9.56 -14.17 1.21
N GLN A 121 8.34 -14.31 1.71
CA GLN A 121 7.36 -13.24 1.60
C GLN A 121 7.97 -12.05 2.35
N PRO A 122 8.16 -10.88 1.70
CA PRO A 122 8.57 -9.71 2.43
C PRO A 122 7.55 -9.52 3.55
N VAL A 123 8.03 -9.32 4.78
CA VAL A 123 7.14 -8.89 5.87
C VAL A 123 6.41 -7.70 5.27
N THR A 124 5.08 -7.80 5.14
CA THR A 124 4.26 -6.64 4.85
C THR A 124 4.44 -5.78 6.09
N ARG A 125 5.52 -4.98 6.11
CA ARG A 125 5.76 -4.01 7.17
C ARG A 125 4.46 -3.21 7.17
N ALA A 126 3.80 -3.15 8.33
CA ALA A 126 2.94 -2.02 8.58
C ALA A 126 3.79 -0.79 8.18
N TYR A 127 3.28 0.00 7.25
CA TYR A 127 3.97 1.09 6.56
C TYR A 127 4.45 2.14 7.59
N TRP A 128 5.51 1.85 8.32
CA TRP A 128 6.18 2.77 9.26
C TRP A 128 7.57 3.17 8.77
N ASP A 129 8.04 2.54 7.68
CA ASP A 129 9.28 2.90 7.01
C ASP A 129 8.93 3.61 5.70
N TYR A 130 8.50 4.88 5.83
CA TYR A 130 8.32 5.78 4.69
C TYR A 130 9.71 6.26 4.27
N ASP A 131 10.34 5.50 3.38
CA ASP A 131 11.62 5.88 2.78
C ASP A 131 11.45 7.15 1.93
N ARG A 132 11.79 8.30 2.52
CA ARG A 132 11.78 9.62 1.87
C ARG A 132 12.73 9.71 0.68
N SER A 133 13.69 8.78 0.53
CA SER A 133 14.69 8.82 -0.55
C SER A 133 14.14 8.36 -1.91
N LYS A 134 12.93 7.80 -1.96
CA LYS A 134 12.20 7.44 -3.19
C LYS A 134 11.08 8.42 -3.56
N SER A 135 11.12 9.65 -3.03
CA SER A 135 10.02 10.63 -3.17
C SER A 135 9.72 11.03 -4.61
N SER A 136 10.72 11.20 -5.48
CA SER A 136 10.51 11.70 -6.84
C SER A 136 9.64 10.77 -7.72
N GLU A 137 9.91 9.46 -7.72
CA GLU A 137 9.07 8.46 -8.43
C GLU A 137 7.75 8.16 -7.69
N ALA A 138 7.70 8.40 -6.38
CA ALA A 138 6.52 8.19 -5.55
C ALA A 138 5.50 9.34 -5.64
N ASP A 139 5.93 10.54 -6.03
CA ASP A 139 5.10 11.74 -6.17
C ASP A 139 4.56 11.96 -7.60
N SER A 140 5.09 11.23 -8.59
CA SER A 140 4.53 11.19 -9.95
C SER A 140 3.22 10.39 -9.98
N ARG A 141 2.11 11.04 -9.59
CA ARG A 141 0.76 10.44 -9.44
C ARG A 141 -0.26 11.23 -10.24
N PHE A 142 -0.28 11.07 -11.56
CA PHE A 142 -1.25 11.79 -12.37
C PHE A 142 -2.66 11.21 -12.24
N THR A 143 -3.65 12.10 -12.11
CA THR A 143 -5.05 11.69 -12.01
C THR A 143 -5.46 10.99 -13.31
N PRO A 144 -6.06 9.79 -13.25
CA PRO A 144 -6.48 9.09 -14.44
C PRO A 144 -7.63 9.82 -15.16
N ILE A 145 -7.65 9.78 -16.49
CA ILE A 145 -8.58 10.56 -17.32
C ILE A 145 -10.04 10.18 -17.06
N GLU A 146 -10.30 8.89 -16.80
CA GLU A 146 -11.65 8.41 -16.46
C GLU A 146 -12.18 9.08 -15.18
N PHE A 147 -11.32 9.33 -14.20
CA PHE A 147 -11.73 10.01 -12.97
C PHE A 147 -11.89 11.52 -13.17
N LEU A 148 -11.01 12.13 -13.96
CA LEU A 148 -11.14 13.54 -14.34
C LEU A 148 -12.44 13.81 -15.11
N ASN A 149 -12.86 12.89 -15.97
CA ASN A 149 -14.14 12.99 -16.68
C ASN A 149 -15.33 13.01 -15.74
N GLU A 150 -15.31 12.22 -14.65
CA GLU A 150 -16.38 12.27 -13.64
C GLU A 150 -16.35 13.58 -12.83
N ILE A 151 -15.16 14.12 -12.54
CA ILE A 151 -15.01 15.43 -11.92
C ILE A 151 -15.62 16.51 -12.83
N VAL A 152 -15.24 16.54 -14.11
CA VAL A 152 -15.77 17.51 -15.08
C VAL A 152 -17.27 17.34 -15.29
N GLY A 153 -17.75 16.11 -15.37
CA GLY A 153 -19.17 15.79 -15.53
C GLY A 153 -20.05 16.20 -14.34
N ALA A 154 -19.47 16.33 -13.14
CA ALA A 154 -20.21 16.75 -11.95
C ALA A 154 -20.01 18.23 -11.60
N PHE A 155 -18.80 18.77 -11.81
CA PHE A 155 -18.38 20.06 -11.28
C PHE A 155 -17.99 21.09 -12.34
N GLY A 156 -18.02 20.71 -13.62
CA GLY A 156 -17.65 21.56 -14.76
C GLY A 156 -16.16 21.49 -15.12
N GLU A 157 -15.79 22.22 -16.18
CA GLU A 157 -14.40 22.25 -16.68
C GLU A 157 -13.39 22.73 -15.62
N ILE A 158 -12.21 22.11 -15.64
CA ILE A 158 -11.10 22.51 -14.78
C ILE A 158 -10.47 23.78 -15.34
N ALA A 159 -10.54 24.86 -14.59
CA ALA A 159 -9.93 26.14 -14.96
C ALA A 159 -8.43 26.16 -14.64
N LEU A 160 -8.02 25.58 -13.50
CA LEU A 160 -6.64 25.60 -13.04
C LEU A 160 -6.22 24.25 -12.44
N ASP A 161 -5.01 23.81 -12.79
CA ASP A 161 -4.22 22.80 -12.08
C ASP A 161 -2.90 23.43 -11.60
N PRO A 162 -2.76 23.74 -10.30
CA PRO A 162 -1.61 24.47 -9.79
C PRO A 162 -0.39 23.57 -9.51
N CYS A 163 -0.55 22.25 -9.55
CA CYS A 163 0.49 21.25 -9.26
C CYS A 163 0.74 20.35 -10.47
N SER A 164 0.71 20.94 -11.67
CA SER A 164 0.67 20.19 -12.92
C SER A 164 2.05 19.70 -13.36
N HIS A 165 2.02 18.82 -14.37
CA HIS A 165 3.21 18.29 -15.00
C HIS A 165 3.00 18.21 -16.52
N ALA A 166 4.07 18.31 -17.31
CA ALA A 166 3.99 18.26 -18.78
C ALA A 166 3.34 16.96 -19.29
N ALA A 167 3.60 15.85 -18.59
CA ALA A 167 3.04 14.53 -18.89
C ALA A 167 1.65 14.26 -18.27
N ALA A 168 1.09 15.20 -17.49
CA ALA A 168 -0.20 14.98 -16.84
C ALA A 168 -1.36 15.01 -17.89
N PRO A 169 -2.25 14.00 -17.89
CA PRO A 169 -3.32 13.89 -18.89
C PRO A 169 -4.47 14.87 -18.66
N ILE A 170 -4.43 15.63 -17.56
CA ILE A 170 -5.44 16.63 -17.21
C ILE A 170 -5.61 17.68 -18.30
N GLN A 171 -6.86 18.06 -18.55
CA GLN A 171 -7.22 19.14 -19.44
C GLN A 171 -7.72 20.31 -18.59
N ALA A 172 -6.80 21.22 -18.26
CA ALA A 172 -7.09 22.44 -17.51
C ALA A 172 -6.78 23.67 -18.39
N LYS A 173 -7.56 24.75 -18.26
CA LYS A 173 -7.34 25.99 -19.02
C LYS A 173 -5.97 26.61 -18.73
N ARG A 174 -5.54 26.55 -17.46
CA ARG A 174 -4.18 26.89 -17.02
C ARG A 174 -3.59 25.72 -16.24
N LYS A 175 -2.34 25.38 -16.55
CA LYS A 175 -1.51 24.43 -15.82
C LYS A 175 -0.29 25.17 -15.29
N ILE A 176 -0.06 25.14 -13.99
CA ILE A 176 1.18 25.67 -13.41
C ILE A 176 2.18 24.53 -13.38
N ILE A 177 3.31 24.74 -14.05
CA ILE A 177 4.38 23.76 -14.25
C ILE A 177 5.69 24.49 -13.97
N LEU A 178 6.64 23.81 -13.31
CA LEU A 178 7.97 24.34 -13.08
C LEU A 178 8.58 24.89 -14.39
N PRO A 179 9.28 26.04 -14.35
CA PRO A 179 9.80 26.71 -13.15
C PRO A 179 8.82 27.63 -12.41
N GLU A 180 7.57 27.78 -12.86
CA GLU A 180 6.54 28.49 -12.07
C GLU A 180 6.14 27.61 -10.88
N ASP A 181 6.43 28.07 -9.66
CA ASP A 181 6.07 27.33 -8.44
C ASP A 181 4.59 27.55 -8.10
N GLY A 182 3.81 26.47 -8.09
CA GLY A 182 2.40 26.50 -7.73
C GLY A 182 2.11 26.93 -6.29
N LEU A 183 3.08 26.83 -5.37
CA LEU A 183 2.93 27.35 -4.01
C LEU A 183 3.04 28.88 -3.94
N GLU A 184 3.74 29.51 -4.89
CA GLU A 184 3.96 30.96 -4.94
C GLU A 184 3.07 31.66 -5.98
N ALA A 185 2.62 30.93 -6.99
CA ALA A 185 1.84 31.48 -8.08
C ALA A 185 0.42 31.91 -7.67
N CYS A 186 -0.12 32.89 -8.40
CA CYS A 186 -1.50 33.35 -8.24
C CYS A 186 -2.49 32.29 -8.74
N TRP A 187 -3.50 31.96 -7.93
CA TRP A 187 -4.53 30.96 -8.27
C TRP A 187 -5.84 31.60 -8.73
N GLN A 188 -5.87 32.93 -8.90
CA GLN A 188 -7.05 33.67 -9.35
C GLN A 188 -7.60 33.08 -10.65
N THR A 189 -8.83 32.57 -10.60
CA THR A 189 -9.51 32.02 -11.78
C THR A 189 -11.02 31.98 -11.58
N ASP A 190 -11.74 32.13 -12.70
CA ASP A 190 -13.18 31.84 -12.76
C ASP A 190 -13.36 30.36 -13.13
N GLY A 191 -13.61 29.50 -12.14
CA GLY A 191 -13.92 28.08 -12.35
C GLY A 191 -13.27 27.14 -11.33
N LEU A 192 -13.35 25.84 -11.62
CA LEU A 192 -12.84 24.78 -10.74
C LEU A 192 -11.31 24.75 -10.74
N VAL A 193 -10.72 24.79 -9.55
CA VAL A 193 -9.31 24.44 -9.33
C VAL A 193 -9.19 22.98 -8.88
N TRP A 194 -8.49 22.17 -9.66
CA TRP A 194 -8.18 20.77 -9.32
C TRP A 194 -6.76 20.66 -8.76
N ILE A 195 -6.62 20.11 -7.56
CA ILE A 195 -5.33 20.05 -6.84
C ILE A 195 -5.03 18.59 -6.51
N ASN A 196 -4.03 18.01 -7.19
CA ASN A 196 -3.47 16.69 -6.89
C ASN A 196 -1.95 16.84 -6.66
N PRO A 197 -1.54 17.30 -5.47
CA PRO A 197 -0.16 17.70 -5.24
C PRO A 197 0.74 16.50 -4.91
N PRO A 198 2.07 16.67 -4.87
CA PRO A 198 2.99 15.69 -4.32
C PRO A 198 2.59 15.28 -2.89
N PHE A 199 2.34 13.98 -2.68
CA PHE A 199 1.85 13.49 -1.39
C PHE A 199 2.92 13.48 -0.29
N SER A 200 4.20 13.59 -0.69
CA SER A 200 5.30 13.83 0.24
C SER A 200 5.23 15.22 0.91
N HIS A 201 4.56 16.20 0.29
CA HIS A 201 4.60 17.61 0.69
C HIS A 201 3.20 18.26 0.87
N LEU A 202 2.22 17.50 1.37
CA LEU A 202 0.81 17.95 1.44
C LEU A 202 0.54 19.20 2.30
N ALA A 203 1.28 19.42 3.39
CA ALA A 203 0.94 20.47 4.35
C ALA A 203 1.01 21.89 3.73
N PRO A 204 2.10 22.30 3.05
CA PRO A 204 2.14 23.59 2.35
C PRO A 204 1.06 23.75 1.28
N TRP A 205 0.71 22.69 0.54
CA TRP A 205 -0.36 22.76 -0.46
C TRP A 205 -1.74 22.99 0.18
N LEU A 206 -2.02 22.35 1.32
CA LEU A 206 -3.25 22.59 2.08
C LEU A 206 -3.27 24.01 2.67
N GLU A 207 -2.15 24.51 3.18
CA GLU A 207 -2.02 25.88 3.67
C GLU A 207 -2.30 26.90 2.54
N ARG A 208 -1.67 26.72 1.38
CA ARG A 208 -1.90 27.55 0.19
C ARG A 208 -3.35 27.49 -0.30
N ALA A 209 -3.96 26.32 -0.33
CA ALA A 209 -5.37 26.18 -0.71
C ALA A 209 -6.29 26.95 0.25
N ASN A 210 -6.09 26.80 1.56
CA ASN A 210 -6.86 27.56 2.56
C ASN A 210 -6.64 29.07 2.44
N GLU A 211 -5.43 29.51 2.14
CA GLU A 211 -5.13 30.91 1.86
C GLU A 211 -5.89 31.41 0.62
N ALA A 212 -5.82 30.68 -0.50
CA ALA A 212 -6.54 31.03 -1.73
C ALA A 212 -8.04 31.17 -1.50
N TRP A 213 -8.62 30.24 -0.72
CA TRP A 213 -10.03 30.28 -0.33
C TRP A 213 -10.37 31.50 0.54
N ARG A 214 -9.59 31.74 1.60
CA ARG A 214 -9.80 32.86 2.53
C ARG A 214 -9.65 34.21 1.84
N ASN A 215 -8.70 34.33 0.91
CA ASN A 215 -8.44 35.53 0.13
C ASN A 215 -9.42 35.70 -1.04
N LYS A 216 -10.31 34.72 -1.28
CA LYS A 216 -11.26 34.70 -2.41
C LYS A 216 -10.58 34.75 -3.78
N GLU A 217 -9.37 34.22 -3.89
CA GLU A 217 -8.72 33.98 -5.19
C GLU A 217 -9.50 32.92 -6.00
N VAL A 218 -10.07 31.95 -5.28
CA VAL A 218 -10.79 30.81 -5.84
C VAL A 218 -12.17 30.69 -5.19
N SER A 219 -13.18 30.37 -6.00
CA SER A 219 -14.57 30.18 -5.53
C SER A 219 -15.01 28.72 -5.51
N LYS A 220 -14.29 27.84 -6.23
CA LYS A 220 -14.55 26.40 -6.30
C LYS A 220 -13.23 25.65 -6.45
N MET A 221 -12.95 24.71 -5.56
CA MET A 221 -11.74 23.88 -5.65
C MET A 221 -11.94 22.50 -5.04
N ILE A 222 -11.17 21.55 -5.56
CA ILE A 222 -11.16 20.16 -5.11
C ILE A 222 -9.70 19.73 -4.91
N PHE A 223 -9.41 19.25 -3.71
CA PHE A 223 -8.07 18.79 -3.31
C PHE A 223 -8.08 17.28 -3.08
N LEU A 224 -7.19 16.55 -3.76
CA LEU A 224 -7.00 15.11 -3.61
C LEU A 224 -5.89 14.81 -2.61
N LEU A 225 -6.17 13.98 -1.61
CA LEU A 225 -5.18 13.49 -0.65
C LEU A 225 -5.47 12.07 -0.15
N PRO A 226 -4.48 11.36 0.43
CA PRO A 226 -4.72 10.11 1.13
C PRO A 226 -5.60 10.32 2.37
N ALA A 227 -6.53 9.40 2.63
CA ALA A 227 -7.40 9.46 3.82
C ALA A 227 -6.61 9.40 5.14
N SER A 228 -5.40 8.83 5.13
CA SER A 228 -4.50 8.80 6.28
C SER A 228 -3.82 10.15 6.58
N ARG A 229 -4.17 11.22 5.85
CA ARG A 229 -3.60 12.56 6.00
C ARG A 229 -4.64 13.58 6.49
N LEU A 230 -5.80 13.10 6.92
CA LEU A 230 -6.83 13.90 7.61
C LEU A 230 -6.43 14.25 9.06
N ASP A 231 -5.28 13.77 9.53
CA ASP A 231 -4.64 14.14 10.80
C ASP A 231 -3.72 15.37 10.67
N LEU A 232 -3.40 15.82 9.44
CA LEU A 232 -2.58 17.01 9.22
C LEU A 232 -3.27 18.25 9.80
N ARG A 233 -2.54 19.07 10.57
CA ARG A 233 -3.05 20.35 11.12
C ARG A 233 -3.64 21.25 10.05
N ALA A 234 -2.95 21.41 8.91
CA ALA A 234 -3.44 22.21 7.78
C ALA A 234 -4.80 21.72 7.22
N TYR A 235 -5.10 20.43 7.34
CA TYR A 235 -6.44 19.93 7.06
C TYR A 235 -7.38 20.15 8.26
N PHE A 236 -7.02 19.63 9.43
CA PHE A 236 -7.93 19.51 10.57
C PHE A 236 -8.33 20.87 11.17
N ASP A 237 -7.37 21.79 11.27
CA ASP A 237 -7.58 23.11 11.88
C ASP A 237 -8.13 24.11 10.86
N LEU A 238 -7.81 23.97 9.57
CA LEU A 238 -8.16 24.94 8.52
C LEU A 238 -9.23 24.40 7.57
N ALA A 239 -8.90 23.41 6.74
CA ALA A 239 -9.77 22.95 5.66
C ALA A 239 -11.08 22.32 6.16
N ALA A 240 -11.01 21.50 7.22
CA ALA A 240 -12.16 20.77 7.74
C ALA A 240 -13.28 21.70 8.22
N CYS A 241 -12.98 22.96 8.55
CA CYS A 241 -13.95 23.94 9.04
C CYS A 241 -14.73 24.65 7.92
N ASN A 242 -14.26 24.59 6.67
CA ASN A 242 -14.81 25.35 5.55
C ASN A 242 -14.96 24.53 4.26
N ALA A 243 -14.68 23.22 4.32
CA ALA A 243 -14.74 22.29 3.20
C ALA A 243 -15.42 20.98 3.58
N ILE A 244 -16.15 20.40 2.65
CA ILE A 244 -16.72 19.06 2.78
C ILE A 244 -15.66 18.04 2.39
N THR A 245 -15.63 16.90 3.08
CA THR A 245 -14.68 15.83 2.81
C THR A 245 -15.39 14.60 2.27
N LEU A 246 -14.96 14.09 1.12
CA LEU A 246 -15.53 12.90 0.47
C LEU A 246 -14.49 11.77 0.49
N VAL A 247 -14.74 10.71 1.24
CA VAL A 247 -13.89 9.51 1.26
C VAL A 247 -14.33 8.58 0.14
N LEU A 248 -13.46 8.32 -0.84
CA LEU A 248 -13.79 7.53 -2.02
C LEU A 248 -13.88 6.03 -1.67
N ARG A 249 -14.88 5.33 -2.21
CA ARG A 249 -15.01 3.88 -2.06
C ARG A 249 -13.87 3.15 -2.76
N GLU A 250 -13.55 3.57 -3.98
CA GLU A 250 -12.54 2.94 -4.80
C GLU A 250 -11.23 3.73 -4.82
N ARG A 251 -10.12 3.00 -4.91
CA ARG A 251 -8.79 3.58 -5.02
C ARG A 251 -8.44 3.81 -6.48
N LEU A 252 -8.01 5.03 -6.80
CA LEU A 252 -7.57 5.39 -8.14
C LEU A 252 -6.36 4.58 -8.58
N ARG A 253 -6.28 4.35 -9.90
CA ARG A 253 -5.08 3.86 -10.57
C ARG A 253 -4.38 5.06 -11.18
N PHE A 254 -3.37 5.58 -10.48
CA PHE A 254 -2.65 6.75 -10.97
C PHE A 254 -1.87 6.42 -12.24
N VAL A 255 -1.81 7.39 -13.14
CA VAL A 255 -0.94 7.34 -14.33
C VAL A 255 0.45 7.86 -13.92
N ARG A 256 1.50 7.28 -14.49
CA ARG A 256 2.88 7.70 -14.28
C ARG A 256 3.46 8.24 -15.59
N GLU A 257 4.47 9.09 -15.47
CA GLU A 257 5.18 9.66 -16.60
C GLU A 257 5.78 8.60 -17.54
N ASP A 258 6.24 7.48 -16.99
CA ASP A 258 6.92 6.39 -17.70
C ASP A 258 5.98 5.30 -18.23
N SER A 259 4.66 5.40 -18.00
CA SER A 259 3.72 4.36 -18.42
C SER A 259 2.46 4.92 -19.08
N THR A 260 2.20 4.49 -20.30
CA THR A 260 1.01 4.81 -21.11
C THR A 260 -0.27 4.09 -20.64
N SER A 261 -0.22 3.38 -19.51
CA SER A 261 -1.35 2.61 -18.96
C SER A 261 -1.45 2.75 -17.44
N PRO A 262 -2.66 2.81 -16.83
CA PRO A 262 -2.84 2.96 -15.39
C PRO A 262 -2.28 1.75 -14.62
N SER A 263 -1.01 1.82 -14.21
CA SER A 263 -0.29 0.66 -13.69
C SER A 263 -0.36 0.55 -12.16
N TYR A 264 -0.56 1.66 -11.44
CA TYR A 264 -0.45 1.69 -9.97
C TYR A 264 -1.76 2.02 -9.26
N ARG A 265 -2.44 0.99 -8.74
CA ARG A 265 -3.56 1.18 -7.80
C ARG A 265 -3.00 1.75 -6.48
N ALA A 266 -3.56 2.86 -6.00
CA ALA A 266 -3.10 3.45 -4.75
C ALA A 266 -3.16 2.42 -3.59
N PRO A 267 -2.11 2.31 -2.76
CA PRO A 267 -2.09 1.35 -1.64
C PRO A 267 -2.89 1.85 -0.42
N PHE A 268 -3.43 3.07 -0.50
CA PHE A 268 -4.20 3.75 0.55
C PHE A 268 -5.55 4.25 0.01
N ALA A 269 -6.50 4.50 0.91
CA ALA A 269 -7.76 5.17 0.58
C ALA A 269 -7.51 6.63 0.21
N LEU A 270 -8.38 7.17 -0.65
CA LEU A 270 -8.29 8.53 -1.16
C LEU A 270 -9.49 9.34 -0.73
N THR A 271 -9.28 10.63 -0.58
CA THR A 271 -10.25 11.59 -0.11
C THR A 271 -10.19 12.83 -0.97
N LEU A 272 -11.35 13.45 -1.22
CA LEU A 272 -11.47 14.76 -1.81
C LEU A 272 -11.86 15.76 -0.71
N VAL A 273 -11.20 16.90 -0.66
CA VAL A 273 -11.61 18.05 0.15
C VAL A 273 -12.18 19.09 -0.83
N VAL A 274 -13.42 19.49 -0.59
CA VAL A 274 -14.28 20.14 -1.59
C VAL A 274 -14.81 21.46 -1.03
N TRP A 275 -14.50 22.57 -1.70
CA TRP A 275 -14.90 23.93 -1.32
C TRP A 275 -15.83 24.55 -2.35
N GLY A 276 -16.82 25.31 -1.87
CA GLY A 276 -17.65 26.17 -2.72
C GLY A 276 -18.71 25.44 -3.56
N TYR A 277 -19.04 24.20 -3.22
CA TYR A 277 -20.06 23.40 -3.89
C TYR A 277 -21.29 23.21 -2.99
N SER A 278 -22.47 23.23 -3.59
CA SER A 278 -23.73 22.94 -2.90
C SER A 278 -23.86 21.45 -2.59
N ASP A 279 -24.75 21.13 -1.66
CA ASP A 279 -25.07 19.73 -1.33
C ASP A 279 -25.64 18.95 -2.53
N ASP A 280 -26.35 19.63 -3.44
CA ASP A 280 -26.87 19.03 -4.67
C ASP A 280 -25.75 18.72 -5.67
N GLU A 281 -24.79 19.63 -5.86
CA GLU A 281 -23.62 19.41 -6.72
C GLU A 281 -22.78 18.23 -6.20
N ILE A 282 -22.58 18.18 -4.89
CA ILE A 282 -21.88 17.08 -4.22
C ILE A 282 -22.69 15.78 -4.34
N GLY A 283 -23.99 15.82 -4.14
CA GLY A 283 -24.88 14.67 -4.30
C GLY A 283 -24.81 14.08 -5.71
N ASN A 284 -24.87 14.93 -6.73
CA ASN A 284 -24.70 14.53 -8.14
C ASN A 284 -23.35 13.83 -8.37
N PHE A 285 -22.25 14.38 -7.86
CA PHE A 285 -20.95 13.72 -7.93
C PHE A 285 -20.96 12.35 -7.24
N MET A 286 -21.54 12.24 -6.05
CA MET A 286 -21.58 10.98 -5.28
C MET A 286 -22.38 9.87 -5.98
N THR A 287 -23.33 10.20 -6.87
CA THR A 287 -24.01 9.19 -7.72
C THR A 287 -23.10 8.59 -8.78
N ARG A 288 -22.14 9.37 -9.28
CA ARG A 288 -21.16 8.96 -10.29
C ARG A 288 -19.96 8.25 -9.66
N VAL A 289 -19.51 8.79 -8.53
CA VAL A 289 -18.35 8.32 -7.79
C VAL A 289 -18.76 8.00 -6.35
N PRO A 290 -19.05 6.71 -6.05
CA PRO A 290 -19.44 6.29 -4.72
C PRO A 290 -18.44 6.73 -3.65
N SER A 291 -18.92 7.48 -2.67
CA SER A 291 -18.10 8.06 -1.60
C SER A 291 -18.92 8.26 -0.33
N ILE A 292 -18.23 8.44 0.80
CA ILE A 292 -18.83 8.80 2.08
C ILE A 292 -18.56 10.29 2.31
N LYS A 293 -19.63 11.05 2.57
CA LYS A 293 -19.54 12.47 2.93
C LYS A 293 -19.29 12.62 4.43
N ILE A 294 -18.23 13.35 4.75
CA ILE A 294 -17.94 13.88 6.08
C ILE A 294 -18.29 15.38 6.04
N PRO A 295 -19.25 15.85 6.84
CA PRO A 295 -19.63 17.26 6.87
C PRO A 295 -18.50 18.14 7.42
N MET A 296 -18.60 19.44 7.17
CA MET A 296 -17.69 20.43 7.76
C MET A 296 -17.71 20.31 9.28
N ARG A 297 -16.55 20.49 9.89
CA ARG A 297 -16.39 20.55 11.34
C ARG A 297 -16.99 21.86 11.85
N ASN A 298 -17.95 21.75 12.76
CA ASN A 298 -18.45 22.91 13.50
C ASN A 298 -17.35 23.48 14.38
N VAL A 299 -17.05 24.76 14.21
CA VAL A 299 -16.21 25.50 15.15
C VAL A 299 -17.14 26.05 16.21
N ASP A 300 -17.22 25.41 17.38
CA ASP A 300 -17.90 26.01 18.52
C ASP A 300 -17.21 27.34 18.86
N THR A 301 -17.89 28.45 18.59
CA THR A 301 -17.38 29.81 18.83
C THR A 301 -17.38 30.21 20.30
N THR A 302 -17.67 29.30 21.22
CA THR A 302 -17.89 29.55 22.66
C THR A 302 -16.62 29.58 23.52
N ARG A 303 -15.41 29.58 22.94
CA ARG A 303 -14.13 29.62 23.71
C ARG A 303 -13.20 30.79 23.39
N ARG A 304 -13.74 31.97 23.06
CA ARG A 304 -12.97 33.23 23.03
C ARG A 304 -13.66 34.33 23.84
N SER A 305 -13.77 34.10 25.14
CA SER A 305 -14.01 35.13 26.14
C SER A 305 -13.59 34.56 27.50
N GLY A 306 -12.31 34.69 27.79
CA GLY A 306 -11.65 34.34 29.04
C GLY A 306 -10.33 35.09 29.11
#